data_AF-A0A258G3X7-F1
#
_entry.id   AF-A0A258G3X7-F1
#
_cell.length_a   1.000
_cell.length_b   1.000
_cell.length_c   1.000
_cell.angle_alpha   90.00
_cell.angle_beta   90.00
_cell.angle_gamma   90.00
#
_symmetry.space_group_name_H-M   'P 1'
#
loop_
_entity.id
_entity.type
_entity.pdbx_description
1 polymer ?
#
loop_
_entity_poly.entity_id
_entity_poly.type
_entity_poly.pdbx_seq_one_letter_code
_entity_poly.pdbx_strand_id
1 'polypeptide(L)'
;MMRFLQALMMLLPGADRSTVSPPDFRAEMLVRLQAARPDLTLVPDPDDDLAILIMVDGVQEGVYNLHQLEDYCKRTTASDGEESKADYVAAMSIPSTPPSRASLRLVVRDEPYLAALEEFAATKPVSHDLTKPRQIGDDLYAFLAADSETSVALINDKTLKELDLSGDEAWALAAAQTRAILPALPTPDRLATAAVMFEDENHLASLLFDLTGWAAISDKVGPDLFVTVVADTIVYAGILPDGPAFDDLKTAVAEDCAALQKCISPHVYRFRDGRWAIAR
;
A
#
# COMPACT_ATOMS: atom_id res chain seq x y z
N MET A 1 -5.04 -44.90 2.97
CA MET A 1 -4.91 -45.08 4.44
C MET A 1 -4.94 -43.69 5.06
N MET A 2 -6.13 -43.24 5.45
CA MET A 2 -6.45 -41.86 5.81
C MET A 2 -6.16 -41.66 7.30
N ARG A 3 -5.18 -40.82 7.65
CA ARG A 3 -4.92 -40.45 9.04
C ARG A 3 -5.62 -39.12 9.32
N PHE A 4 -6.69 -39.23 10.11
CA PHE A 4 -7.32 -38.12 10.83
C PHE A 4 -6.27 -37.47 11.75
N LEU A 5 -5.86 -36.23 11.44
CA LEU A 5 -5.14 -35.39 12.38
C LEU A 5 -6.20 -34.72 13.28
N GLN A 6 -6.29 -35.15 14.54
CA GLN A 6 -6.98 -34.40 15.58
C GLN A 6 -6.15 -33.14 15.90
N ALA A 7 -6.62 -31.98 15.46
CA ALA A 7 -6.10 -30.70 15.91
C ALA A 7 -6.58 -30.46 17.36
N LEU A 8 -5.68 -30.64 18.32
CA LEU A 8 -5.88 -30.25 19.70
C LEU A 8 -5.77 -28.72 19.78
N MET A 9 -6.91 -28.04 19.74
CA MET A 9 -7.02 -26.60 19.90
C MET A 9 -6.72 -26.26 21.38
N MET A 10 -5.45 -26.03 21.71
CA MET A 10 -5.07 -25.51 23.02
C MET A 10 -5.55 -24.06 23.12
N LEU A 11 -6.57 -23.84 23.95
CA LEU A 11 -7.00 -22.53 24.43
C LEU A 11 -5.87 -21.93 25.27
N LEU A 12 -4.93 -21.24 24.62
CA LEU A 12 -3.98 -20.38 25.31
C LEU A 12 -4.76 -19.20 25.94
N PRO A 13 -4.45 -18.84 27.20
CA PRO A 13 -5.07 -17.69 27.86
C PRO A 13 -4.84 -16.45 26.99
N GLY A 14 -5.92 -15.68 26.78
CA GLY A 14 -5.92 -14.51 25.91
C GLY A 14 -4.74 -13.59 26.21
N ALA A 15 -3.94 -13.33 25.18
CA ALA A 15 -2.83 -12.40 25.26
C ALA A 15 -3.36 -11.05 25.80
N ASP A 16 -2.72 -10.56 26.87
CA ASP A 16 -2.93 -9.20 27.36
C ASP A 16 -2.68 -8.26 26.18
N ARG A 17 -3.75 -7.67 25.64
CA ARG A 17 -3.63 -6.66 24.59
C ARG A 17 -2.88 -5.48 25.19
N SER A 18 -1.74 -5.13 24.60
CA SER A 18 -0.89 -4.03 25.03
C SER A 18 -1.74 -2.77 25.25
N THR A 19 -1.75 -2.25 26.48
CA THR A 19 -2.47 -1.03 26.89
C THR A 19 -1.61 0.24 26.82
N VAL A 20 -0.50 0.17 26.10
CA VAL A 20 0.43 1.30 25.96
C VAL A 20 -0.30 2.48 25.34
N SER A 21 -0.19 3.66 25.97
CA SER A 21 -0.82 4.87 25.45
C SER A 21 -0.10 5.34 24.17
N PRO A 22 -0.78 6.03 23.24
CA PRO A 22 -0.12 6.53 22.03
C PRO A 22 1.16 7.35 22.30
N PRO A 23 1.20 8.27 23.30
CA PRO A 23 2.43 8.97 23.67
C PRO A 23 3.56 8.05 24.14
N ASP A 24 3.25 7.01 24.93
CA ASP A 24 4.24 6.04 25.40
C ASP A 24 4.79 5.18 24.25
N PHE A 25 3.91 4.79 23.30
CA PHE A 25 4.29 4.06 22.10
C PHE A 25 5.26 4.89 21.24
N ARG A 26 4.94 6.17 21.01
CA ARG A 26 5.83 7.10 20.31
C ARG A 26 7.16 7.29 21.05
N ALA A 27 7.15 7.45 22.37
CA ALA A 27 8.37 7.61 23.16
C ALA A 27 9.28 6.37 23.03
N GLU A 28 8.70 5.18 23.05
CA GLU A 28 9.43 3.92 22.82
C GLU A 28 10.06 3.91 21.41
N MET A 29 9.26 4.17 20.37
CA MET A 29 9.73 4.16 18.98
C MET A 29 10.78 5.23 18.71
N LEU A 30 10.66 6.42 19.32
CA LEU A 30 11.64 7.49 19.21
C LEU A 30 13.01 7.03 19.72
N VAL A 31 13.07 6.35 20.87
CA VAL A 31 14.32 5.80 21.39
C VAL A 31 14.95 4.79 20.42
N ARG A 32 14.14 3.88 19.88
CA ARG A 32 14.61 2.86 18.92
C ARG A 32 15.14 3.49 17.63
N LEU A 33 14.38 4.41 17.04
CA LEU A 33 14.75 5.11 15.81
C LEU A 33 15.99 5.99 16.01
N GLN A 34 16.08 6.71 17.13
CA GLN A 34 17.24 7.55 17.43
C GLN A 34 18.51 6.72 17.64
N ALA A 35 18.39 5.55 18.25
CA ALA A 35 19.51 4.62 18.41
C ALA A 35 19.99 4.07 17.05
N ALA A 36 19.07 3.81 16.12
CA ALA A 36 19.39 3.29 14.81
C ALA A 36 19.85 4.38 13.81
N ARG A 37 19.44 5.63 14.04
CA ARG A 37 19.80 6.82 13.24
C ARG A 37 20.36 7.94 14.12
N PRO A 38 21.55 7.76 14.72
CA PRO A 38 22.16 8.78 15.58
C PRO A 38 22.59 10.04 14.82
N ASP A 39 22.62 9.97 13.48
CA ASP A 39 22.87 11.09 12.56
C ASP A 39 21.70 12.07 12.45
N LEU A 40 20.47 11.62 12.75
CA LEU A 40 19.27 12.44 12.63
C LEU A 40 18.92 13.10 13.96
N THR A 41 18.36 14.31 13.89
CA THR A 41 17.66 14.92 15.02
C THR A 41 16.20 14.53 14.95
N LEU A 42 15.76 13.66 15.86
CA LEU A 42 14.37 13.21 15.94
C LEU A 42 13.68 13.84 17.16
N VAL A 43 12.49 14.41 16.95
CA VAL A 43 11.69 15.01 18.02
C VAL A 43 10.22 14.59 17.93
N PRO A 44 9.49 14.49 19.05
CA PRO A 44 8.05 14.27 19.01
C PRO A 44 7.32 15.39 18.25
N ASP A 45 6.32 15.04 17.44
CA ASP A 45 5.40 16.03 16.87
C ASP A 45 4.46 16.55 17.99
N PRO A 46 4.40 17.86 18.26
CA PRO A 46 3.51 18.40 19.31
C PRO A 46 2.03 18.26 18.97
N ASP A 47 1.68 18.09 17.69
CA ASP A 47 0.30 18.07 17.22
C ASP A 47 -0.22 16.65 16.96
N ASP A 48 0.66 15.64 17.00
CA ASP A 48 0.32 14.24 16.75
C ASP A 48 1.10 13.28 17.66
N ASP A 49 0.37 12.58 18.54
CA ASP A 49 0.90 11.65 19.53
C ASP A 49 1.55 10.40 18.94
N LEU A 50 1.35 10.12 17.64
CA LEU A 50 1.93 9.01 16.91
C LEU A 50 2.81 9.46 15.74
N ALA A 51 3.36 10.69 15.80
CA ALA A 51 4.33 11.17 14.83
C ALA A 51 5.66 11.60 15.47
N ILE A 52 6.75 11.33 14.75
CA ILE A 52 8.11 11.77 15.08
C ILE A 52 8.65 12.60 13.92
N LEU A 53 9.03 13.85 14.19
CA LEU A 53 9.59 14.76 13.21
C LEU A 53 11.08 14.50 13.00
N ILE A 54 11.51 14.56 11.74
CA ILE A 54 12.92 14.53 11.33
C ILE A 54 13.35 15.97 11.08
N MET A 55 14.32 16.44 11.87
CA MET A 55 14.83 17.80 11.80
C MET A 55 16.24 17.83 11.20
N VAL A 56 16.46 18.74 10.23
CA VAL A 56 17.78 19.05 9.65
C VAL A 56 17.97 20.55 9.71
N ASP A 57 19.04 21.00 10.36
CA ASP A 57 19.34 22.43 10.56
C ASP A 57 18.17 23.26 11.11
N GLY A 58 17.35 22.64 11.98
CA GLY A 58 16.17 23.26 12.58
C GLY A 58 14.92 23.32 11.69
N VAL A 59 14.98 22.74 10.49
CA VAL A 59 13.86 22.63 9.55
C VAL A 59 13.33 21.20 9.57
N GLN A 60 12.01 21.04 9.52
CA GLN A 60 11.38 19.73 9.38
C GLN A 60 11.56 19.23 7.95
N GLU A 61 12.28 18.12 7.78
CA GLU A 61 12.51 17.47 6.48
C GLU A 61 11.63 16.24 6.28
N GLY A 62 11.08 15.68 7.37
CA GLY A 62 10.26 14.48 7.28
C GLY A 62 9.52 14.14 8.56
N VAL A 63 8.74 13.06 8.49
CA VAL A 63 7.97 12.54 9.61
C VAL A 63 7.95 11.02 9.55
N TYR A 64 8.18 10.37 10.68
CA TYR A 64 7.83 8.96 10.88
C TYR A 64 6.43 8.91 11.47
N ASN A 65 5.48 8.40 10.69
CA ASN A 65 4.10 8.16 11.13
C ASN A 65 3.99 6.75 11.71
N LEU A 66 3.49 6.66 12.95
CA LEU A 66 3.40 5.42 13.73
C LEU A 66 1.97 4.88 13.86
N HIS A 67 0.96 5.56 13.31
CA HIS A 67 -0.45 5.19 13.49
C HIS A 67 -0.74 3.76 13.08
N GLN A 68 -0.35 3.37 11.85
CA GLN A 68 -0.59 2.01 11.34
C GLN A 68 0.18 0.94 12.12
N LEU A 69 1.40 1.26 12.57
CA LEU A 69 2.21 0.33 13.36
C LEU A 69 1.58 0.10 14.73
N GLU A 70 1.15 1.17 15.39
CA GLU A 70 0.49 1.11 16.70
C GLU A 70 -0.86 0.37 16.64
N ASP A 71 -1.68 0.69 15.64
CA ASP A 71 -2.96 0.03 15.38
C ASP A 71 -2.78 -1.48 15.14
N TYR A 72 -1.75 -1.86 14.38
CA TYR A 72 -1.42 -3.26 14.16
C TYR A 72 -1.00 -3.93 15.49
N CYS A 73 -0.05 -3.33 16.23
CA CYS A 73 0.42 -3.84 17.51
C CYS A 73 -0.70 -4.04 18.55
N LYS A 74 -1.76 -3.21 18.52
CA LYS A 74 -2.94 -3.36 19.39
C LYS A 74 -3.81 -4.57 19.07
N ARG A 75 -3.84 -5.00 17.81
CA ARG A 75 -4.71 -6.08 17.32
C ARG A 75 -4.01 -7.43 17.23
N THR A 76 -2.67 -7.45 17.22
CA THR A 76 -1.87 -8.67 17.10
C THR A 76 -1.36 -9.18 18.45
N THR A 77 -0.54 -10.23 18.45
CA THR A 77 0.14 -10.72 19.67
C THR A 77 1.29 -9.77 20.05
N ALA A 78 1.69 -9.78 21.32
CA ALA A 78 2.83 -8.98 21.77
C ALA A 78 4.13 -9.30 21.02
N SER A 79 4.35 -10.57 20.64
CA SER A 79 5.53 -10.99 19.88
C SER A 79 5.52 -10.39 18.47
N ASP A 80 4.41 -10.52 17.76
CA ASP A 80 4.26 -10.00 16.40
C ASP A 80 4.35 -8.46 16.38
N GLY A 81 3.85 -7.81 17.44
CA GLY A 81 3.99 -6.38 17.63
C GLY A 81 5.44 -5.94 17.85
N GLU A 82 6.22 -6.68 18.63
CA GLU A 82 7.66 -6.41 18.82
C GLU A 82 8.46 -6.62 17.54
N GLU A 83 8.18 -7.70 16.79
CA GLU A 83 8.80 -7.97 15.48
C GLU A 83 8.49 -6.83 14.50
N SER A 84 7.23 -6.41 14.39
CA SER A 84 6.82 -5.30 13.53
C SER A 84 7.49 -3.98 13.89
N LYS A 85 7.71 -3.71 15.19
CA LYS A 85 8.47 -2.53 15.64
C LYS A 85 9.94 -2.60 15.22
N ALA A 86 10.57 -3.77 15.31
CA ALA A 86 11.94 -3.97 14.88
C ALA A 86 12.09 -3.80 13.36
N ASP A 87 11.18 -4.39 12.57
CA ASP A 87 11.16 -4.27 11.11
C ASP A 87 10.96 -2.82 10.67
N TYR A 88 10.06 -2.09 11.34
CA TYR A 88 9.85 -0.67 11.08
C TYR A 88 11.14 0.13 11.31
N VAL A 89 11.83 -0.09 12.43
CA VAL A 89 13.10 0.59 12.73
C VAL A 89 14.16 0.23 11.70
N ALA A 90 14.29 -1.04 11.33
CA ALA A 90 15.23 -1.48 10.31
C ALA A 90 14.96 -0.78 8.97
N ALA A 91 13.69 -0.72 8.53
CA ALA A 91 13.30 -0.06 7.29
C ALA A 91 13.61 1.46 7.32
N MET A 92 13.26 2.15 8.40
CA MET A 92 13.51 3.60 8.55
C MET A 92 15.00 3.94 8.76
N SER A 93 15.82 2.95 9.11
CA SER A 93 17.25 3.14 9.28
C SER A 93 18.02 3.19 7.97
N ILE A 94 17.39 2.77 6.88
CA ILE A 94 18.05 2.75 5.57
C ILE A 94 17.95 4.15 4.97
N PRO A 95 19.09 4.80 4.60
CA PRO A 95 19.06 6.13 4.03
C PRO A 95 18.18 6.21 2.78
N SER A 96 17.31 7.22 2.73
CA SER A 96 16.48 7.45 1.56
C SER A 96 17.35 7.73 0.34
N THR A 97 17.09 7.02 -0.74
CA THR A 97 17.75 7.28 -2.01
C THR A 97 17.02 8.43 -2.70
N PRO A 98 17.71 9.50 -3.13
CA PRO A 98 17.07 10.58 -3.88
C PRO A 98 16.36 10.05 -5.13
N PRO A 99 15.18 10.59 -5.48
CA PRO A 99 14.51 10.25 -6.73
C PRO A 99 15.42 10.40 -7.94
N SER A 100 15.29 9.48 -8.89
CA SER A 100 15.97 9.48 -10.18
C SER A 100 14.98 9.17 -11.30
N ARG A 101 15.35 9.44 -12.55
CA ARG A 101 14.51 9.06 -13.71
C ARG A 101 14.29 7.54 -13.80
N ALA A 102 15.20 6.72 -13.27
CA ALA A 102 15.12 5.26 -13.32
C ALA A 102 14.29 4.65 -12.17
N SER A 103 14.07 5.42 -11.10
CA SER A 103 13.26 4.99 -9.96
C SER A 103 11.78 5.30 -10.14
N LEU A 104 11.35 5.95 -11.22
CA LEU A 104 9.96 6.36 -11.35
C LEU A 104 9.02 5.15 -11.54
N ARG A 105 7.96 5.10 -10.75
CA ARG A 105 6.92 4.07 -10.81
C ARG A 105 5.55 4.71 -10.70
N LEU A 106 4.55 4.02 -11.24
CA LEU A 106 3.16 4.21 -10.86
C LEU A 106 2.83 3.25 -9.73
N VAL A 107 2.20 3.76 -8.68
CA VAL A 107 1.67 2.98 -7.57
C VAL A 107 0.17 3.22 -7.45
N VAL A 108 -0.59 2.19 -7.05
CA VAL A 108 -2.06 2.26 -6.94
C VAL A 108 -2.47 2.26 -5.47
N ARG A 109 -3.31 3.22 -5.08
CA ARG A 109 -3.92 3.35 -3.74
C ARG A 109 -5.39 3.75 -3.84
N ASP A 110 -6.12 3.58 -2.76
CA ASP A 110 -7.54 3.88 -2.65
C ASP A 110 -7.82 5.35 -2.31
N GLU A 111 -9.11 5.70 -2.27
CA GLU A 111 -9.62 7.02 -1.92
C GLU A 111 -9.28 7.43 -0.47
N PRO A 112 -9.40 6.56 0.55
CA PRO A 112 -8.89 6.86 1.89
C PRO A 112 -7.43 7.30 1.92
N TYR A 113 -6.53 6.65 1.16
CA TYR A 113 -5.14 7.09 1.06
C TYR A 113 -5.00 8.48 0.44
N LEU A 114 -5.74 8.76 -0.63
CA LEU A 114 -5.77 10.11 -1.24
C LEU A 114 -6.26 11.16 -0.24
N ALA A 115 -7.35 10.90 0.47
CA ALA A 115 -7.91 11.81 1.45
C ALA A 115 -6.90 12.12 2.58
N ALA A 116 -6.18 11.09 3.07
CA ALA A 116 -5.14 11.26 4.08
C ALA A 116 -3.97 12.11 3.57
N LEU A 117 -3.57 11.96 2.30
CA LEU A 117 -2.55 12.82 1.69
C LEU A 117 -3.01 14.27 1.57
N GLU A 118 -4.26 14.50 1.18
CA GLU A 118 -4.84 15.83 1.05
C GLU A 118 -4.95 16.53 2.41
N GLU A 119 -5.35 15.80 3.47
CA GLU A 119 -5.36 16.29 4.84
C GLU A 119 -3.95 16.61 5.35
N PHE A 120 -2.99 15.72 5.09
CA PHE A 120 -1.59 15.96 5.42
C PHE A 120 -1.04 17.19 4.69
N ALA A 121 -1.36 17.36 3.40
CA ALA A 121 -0.97 18.53 2.65
C ALA A 121 -1.60 19.81 3.21
N ALA A 122 -2.87 19.78 3.60
CA ALA A 122 -3.56 20.93 4.18
C ALA A 122 -2.93 21.43 5.50
N THR A 123 -2.30 20.53 6.27
CA THR A 123 -1.72 20.84 7.58
C THR A 123 -0.22 21.14 7.54
N LYS A 124 0.51 20.66 6.53
CA LYS A 124 1.97 20.84 6.40
C LYS A 124 2.33 21.47 5.05
N PRO A 125 2.65 22.78 5.01
CA PRO A 125 2.81 23.53 3.74
C PRO A 125 3.89 23.02 2.78
N VAL A 126 4.83 22.20 3.27
CA VAL A 126 5.97 21.70 2.51
C VAL A 126 5.58 20.59 1.52
N SER A 127 4.37 20.02 1.62
CA SER A 127 3.87 18.91 0.79
C SER A 127 2.81 19.30 -0.26
N HIS A 128 2.52 20.60 -0.46
CA HIS A 128 1.43 21.04 -1.34
C HIS A 128 1.61 20.78 -2.84
N ASP A 129 2.81 20.43 -3.30
CA ASP A 129 3.13 20.34 -4.73
C ASP A 129 3.16 18.89 -5.23
N LEU A 130 2.41 17.96 -4.61
CA LEU A 130 2.33 16.58 -5.10
C LEU A 130 1.77 16.54 -6.53
N THR A 131 2.37 15.70 -7.36
CA THR A 131 1.84 15.45 -8.71
C THR A 131 0.42 14.91 -8.59
N LYS A 132 -0.53 15.52 -9.33
CA LYS A 132 -1.94 15.11 -9.27
C LYS A 132 -2.08 13.62 -9.59
N PRO A 133 -2.76 12.84 -8.73
CA PRO A 133 -3.06 11.44 -9.02
C PRO A 133 -4.02 11.32 -10.21
N ARG A 134 -4.05 10.14 -10.82
CA ARG A 134 -4.98 9.81 -11.91
C ARG A 134 -5.97 8.77 -11.41
N GLN A 135 -7.25 9.10 -11.43
CA GLN A 135 -8.31 8.15 -11.08
C GLN A 135 -8.36 7.01 -12.13
N ILE A 136 -8.32 5.77 -11.66
CA ILE A 136 -8.36 4.55 -12.49
C ILE A 136 -9.57 3.66 -12.18
N GLY A 137 -10.32 4.00 -11.13
CA GLY A 137 -11.55 3.32 -10.73
C GLY A 137 -12.51 4.21 -9.95
N ASP A 138 -13.57 3.62 -9.39
CA ASP A 138 -14.53 4.32 -8.54
C ASP A 138 -13.82 4.98 -7.34
N ASP A 139 -12.93 4.24 -6.68
CA ASP A 139 -12.13 4.70 -5.53
C ASP A 139 -10.63 4.43 -5.69
N LEU A 140 -10.17 3.95 -6.85
CA LEU A 140 -8.76 3.67 -7.10
C LEU A 140 -8.07 4.80 -7.85
N TYR A 141 -6.86 5.13 -7.40
CA TYR A 141 -6.01 6.17 -7.96
C TYR A 141 -4.60 5.63 -8.21
N ALA A 142 -4.04 5.99 -9.36
CA ALA A 142 -2.61 5.86 -9.62
C ALA A 142 -1.88 7.12 -9.17
N PHE A 143 -0.69 6.94 -8.61
CA PHE A 143 0.20 7.99 -8.14
C PHE A 143 1.57 7.86 -8.80
N LEU A 144 2.20 9.00 -9.07
CA LEU A 144 3.60 9.03 -9.50
C LEU A 144 4.51 8.95 -8.27
N ALA A 145 5.41 7.97 -8.25
CA ALA A 145 6.32 7.73 -7.15
C ALA A 145 7.76 7.47 -7.62
N ALA A 146 8.74 7.69 -6.75
CA ALA A 146 10.08 7.13 -6.85
C ALA A 146 10.17 5.92 -5.93
N ASP A 147 10.52 4.79 -6.52
CA ASP A 147 10.75 3.52 -5.85
C ASP A 147 12.23 3.32 -5.55
N SER A 148 12.53 2.87 -4.35
CA SER A 148 13.86 2.53 -3.88
C SER A 148 13.81 1.16 -3.21
N GLU A 149 14.95 0.60 -2.85
CA GLU A 149 15.03 -0.71 -2.19
C GLU A 149 14.16 -0.79 -0.91
N THR A 150 13.89 0.35 -0.26
CA THR A 150 13.30 0.38 1.09
C THR A 150 12.12 1.31 1.24
N SER A 151 11.83 2.12 0.23
CA SER A 151 10.78 3.13 0.33
C SER A 151 10.21 3.52 -1.03
N VAL A 152 8.97 3.95 -0.99
CA VAL A 152 8.26 4.58 -2.10
C VAL A 152 7.97 6.02 -1.70
N ALA A 153 8.52 6.98 -2.44
CA ALA A 153 8.33 8.41 -2.20
C ALA A 153 7.45 9.01 -3.30
N LEU A 154 6.38 9.72 -2.93
CA LEU A 154 5.54 10.40 -3.92
C LEU A 154 6.31 11.56 -4.59
N ILE A 155 6.08 11.76 -5.87
CA ILE A 155 6.77 12.79 -6.65
C ILE A 155 6.00 14.11 -6.59
N ASN A 156 6.70 15.17 -6.21
CA ASN A 156 6.22 16.54 -6.27
C ASN A 156 6.81 17.32 -7.46
N ASP A 157 6.27 18.51 -7.73
CA ASP A 157 6.70 19.35 -8.87
C ASP A 157 8.17 19.80 -8.76
N LYS A 158 8.68 20.00 -7.54
CA LYS A 158 10.10 20.30 -7.31
C LYS A 158 10.97 19.14 -7.79
N THR A 159 10.64 17.91 -7.42
CA THR A 159 11.36 16.71 -7.86
C THR A 159 11.26 16.54 -9.38
N LEU A 160 10.11 16.78 -9.99
CA LEU A 160 9.99 16.74 -11.46
C LEU A 160 10.94 17.72 -12.15
N LYS A 161 11.05 18.94 -11.61
CA LYS A 161 11.99 19.95 -12.10
C LYS A 161 13.45 19.53 -11.93
N GLU A 162 13.80 18.92 -10.79
CA GLU A 162 15.15 18.39 -10.54
C GLU A 162 15.51 17.24 -11.48
N LEU A 163 14.51 16.44 -11.89
CA LEU A 163 14.67 15.34 -12.85
C LEU A 163 14.64 15.77 -14.32
N ASP A 164 14.42 17.06 -14.59
CA ASP A 164 14.23 17.62 -15.93
C ASP A 164 13.13 16.87 -16.70
N LEU A 165 11.95 16.78 -16.07
CA LEU A 165 10.76 16.13 -16.61
C LEU A 165 9.53 17.02 -16.46
N SER A 166 8.71 17.07 -17.50
CA SER A 166 7.31 17.48 -17.34
C SER A 166 6.49 16.37 -16.66
N GLY A 167 5.31 16.72 -16.13
CA GLY A 167 4.40 15.74 -15.54
C GLY A 167 4.03 14.62 -16.50
N ASP A 168 3.70 14.92 -17.76
CA ASP A 168 3.31 13.91 -18.74
C ASP A 168 4.48 12.99 -19.14
N GLU A 169 5.69 13.53 -19.29
CA GLU A 169 6.88 12.72 -19.55
C GLU A 169 7.19 11.79 -18.37
N ALA A 170 7.07 12.29 -17.14
CA ALA A 170 7.28 11.48 -15.95
C ALA A 170 6.23 10.36 -15.82
N TRP A 171 4.96 10.65 -16.09
CA TRP A 171 3.89 9.65 -16.12
C TRP A 171 4.12 8.57 -17.20
N ALA A 172 4.51 8.97 -18.41
CA ALA A 172 4.80 8.03 -19.48
C ALA A 172 6.01 7.14 -19.15
N LEU A 173 7.07 7.73 -18.61
CA LEU A 173 8.28 7.03 -18.18
C LEU A 173 7.98 6.03 -17.05
N ALA A 174 7.28 6.48 -16.01
CA ALA A 174 6.86 5.67 -14.88
C ALA A 174 5.97 4.50 -15.33
N ALA A 175 4.98 4.75 -16.20
CA ALA A 175 4.12 3.71 -16.74
C ALA A 175 4.91 2.64 -17.50
N ALA A 176 5.90 3.05 -18.31
CA ALA A 176 6.75 2.10 -19.04
C ALA A 176 7.62 1.29 -18.09
N GLN A 177 8.23 1.93 -17.10
CA GLN A 177 9.09 1.27 -16.11
C GLN A 177 8.31 0.32 -15.21
N THR A 178 7.12 0.71 -14.74
CA THR A 178 6.29 -0.18 -13.93
C THR A 178 5.84 -1.40 -14.75
N ARG A 179 5.37 -1.24 -16.00
CA ARG A 179 5.02 -2.40 -16.85
C ARG A 179 6.19 -3.37 -17.06
N ALA A 180 7.42 -2.85 -17.10
CA ALA A 180 8.61 -3.67 -17.35
C ALA A 180 8.99 -4.57 -16.17
N ILE A 181 8.55 -4.25 -14.94
CA ILE A 181 8.83 -5.05 -13.75
C ILE A 181 7.65 -5.90 -13.28
N LEU A 182 6.43 -5.58 -13.74
CA LEU A 182 5.23 -6.31 -13.36
C LEU A 182 5.08 -7.63 -14.15
N PRO A 183 4.40 -8.62 -13.57
CA PRO A 183 4.08 -9.84 -14.29
C PRO A 183 3.08 -9.51 -15.42
N ALA A 184 3.09 -10.36 -16.46
CA ALA A 184 2.15 -10.21 -17.55
C ALA A 184 0.70 -10.40 -17.06
N LEU A 185 -0.22 -9.57 -17.55
CA LEU A 185 -1.65 -9.74 -17.33
C LEU A 185 -2.12 -11.14 -17.78
N PRO A 186 -3.14 -11.71 -17.13
CA PRO A 186 -3.58 -13.05 -17.46
C PRO A 186 -4.28 -13.05 -18.82
N THR A 187 -4.13 -14.13 -19.59
CA THR A 187 -4.87 -14.27 -20.85
C THR A 187 -6.34 -14.61 -20.59
N PRO A 188 -7.26 -14.26 -21.51
CA PRO A 188 -8.67 -14.66 -21.40
C PRO A 188 -8.84 -16.17 -21.24
N ASP A 189 -8.09 -16.99 -21.99
CA ASP A 189 -8.15 -18.45 -21.90
C ASP A 189 -7.70 -18.97 -20.53
N ARG A 190 -6.68 -18.33 -19.92
CA ARG A 190 -6.24 -18.69 -18.56
C ARG A 190 -7.36 -18.44 -17.56
N LEU A 191 -7.97 -17.25 -17.59
CA LEU A 191 -9.08 -16.87 -16.70
C LEU A 191 -10.32 -17.74 -16.88
N ALA A 192 -10.58 -18.23 -18.10
CA ALA A 192 -11.69 -19.14 -18.36
C ALA A 192 -11.54 -20.51 -17.69
N THR A 193 -10.32 -20.90 -17.33
CA THR A 193 -10.04 -22.21 -16.71
C THR A 193 -9.81 -22.14 -15.21
N ALA A 194 -9.20 -21.04 -14.74
CA ALA A 194 -8.91 -20.82 -13.33
C ALA A 194 -8.72 -19.34 -13.06
N ALA A 195 -9.04 -18.93 -11.83
CA ALA A 195 -8.59 -17.64 -11.33
C ALA A 195 -7.05 -17.60 -11.20
N VAL A 196 -6.50 -16.41 -11.27
CA VAL A 196 -5.07 -16.13 -11.25
C VAL A 196 -4.76 -15.31 -10.02
N MET A 197 -3.84 -15.82 -9.21
CA MET A 197 -3.22 -15.08 -8.11
C MET A 197 -1.84 -14.63 -8.56
N PHE A 198 -1.57 -13.34 -8.40
CA PHE A 198 -0.24 -12.76 -8.45
C PHE A 198 0.23 -12.60 -7.01
N GLU A 199 1.40 -13.14 -6.70
CA GLU A 199 1.97 -13.17 -5.34
C GLU A 199 3.50 -12.97 -5.40
N ASP A 200 4.09 -12.65 -4.25
CA ASP A 200 5.55 -12.58 -4.04
C ASP A 200 6.32 -11.55 -4.89
N GLU A 201 5.63 -10.57 -5.49
CA GLU A 201 6.23 -9.45 -6.19
C GLU A 201 5.80 -8.12 -5.57
N ASN A 202 6.68 -7.12 -5.57
CA ASN A 202 6.33 -5.77 -5.11
C ASN A 202 5.50 -5.05 -6.20
N HIS A 203 4.70 -4.06 -5.80
CA HIS A 203 3.91 -3.21 -6.69
C HIS A 203 2.82 -3.92 -7.50
N LEU A 204 2.40 -5.15 -7.14
CA LEU A 204 1.37 -5.90 -7.87
C LEU A 204 0.05 -5.15 -8.00
N ALA A 205 -0.33 -4.33 -7.02
CA ALA A 205 -1.47 -3.42 -7.13
C ALA A 205 -1.43 -2.51 -8.37
N SER A 206 -0.22 -2.19 -8.82
CA SER A 206 0.03 -1.39 -10.01
C SER A 206 -0.35 -2.12 -11.31
N LEU A 207 -0.63 -3.43 -11.31
CA LEU A 207 -1.26 -4.08 -12.46
C LEU A 207 -2.55 -3.36 -12.89
N LEU A 208 -3.27 -2.75 -11.94
CA LEU A 208 -4.56 -2.11 -12.20
C LEU A 208 -4.46 -0.79 -12.98
N PHE A 209 -3.29 -0.14 -13.08
CA PHE A 209 -3.18 1.08 -13.90
C PHE A 209 -3.23 0.77 -15.41
N ASP A 210 -2.98 -0.47 -15.83
CA ASP A 210 -2.99 -0.85 -17.25
C ASP A 210 -4.42 -1.05 -17.80
N LEU A 211 -5.21 0.03 -17.76
CA LEU A 211 -6.63 0.03 -18.14
C LEU A 211 -6.87 -0.52 -19.54
N THR A 212 -5.96 -0.27 -20.48
CA THR A 212 -6.07 -0.79 -21.86
C THR A 212 -5.90 -2.31 -21.90
N GLY A 213 -4.93 -2.86 -21.16
CA GLY A 213 -4.73 -4.31 -21.06
C GLY A 213 -5.93 -5.01 -20.43
N TRP A 214 -6.46 -4.45 -19.34
CA TRP A 214 -7.65 -4.99 -18.67
C TRP A 214 -8.93 -4.86 -19.48
N ALA A 215 -9.11 -3.77 -20.24
CA ALA A 215 -10.22 -3.63 -21.18
C ALA A 215 -10.21 -4.77 -22.22
N ALA A 216 -9.05 -5.04 -22.82
CA ALA A 216 -8.91 -6.11 -23.80
C ALA A 216 -9.24 -7.49 -23.23
N ILE A 217 -8.94 -7.73 -21.95
CA ILE A 217 -9.32 -8.97 -21.26
C ILE A 217 -10.83 -8.99 -21.01
N SER A 218 -11.38 -7.92 -20.43
CA SER A 218 -12.80 -7.78 -20.11
C SER A 218 -13.71 -7.98 -21.32
N ASP A 219 -13.31 -7.46 -22.49
CA ASP A 219 -14.05 -7.63 -23.75
C ASP A 219 -14.17 -9.09 -24.19
N LYS A 220 -13.27 -9.97 -23.73
CA LYS A 220 -13.24 -11.39 -24.09
C LYS A 220 -13.89 -12.27 -23.05
N VAL A 221 -13.66 -12.00 -21.76
CA VAL A 221 -14.18 -12.84 -20.67
C VAL A 221 -15.58 -12.42 -20.22
N GLY A 222 -16.00 -11.20 -20.56
CA GLY A 222 -17.33 -10.70 -20.25
C GLY A 222 -17.43 -9.99 -18.89
N PRO A 223 -18.66 -9.69 -18.46
CA PRO A 223 -18.91 -8.81 -17.31
C PRO A 223 -18.48 -9.43 -15.97
N ASP A 224 -18.30 -10.74 -15.92
CA ASP A 224 -18.01 -11.48 -14.69
C ASP A 224 -16.52 -11.48 -14.32
N LEU A 225 -15.66 -10.77 -15.08
CA LEU A 225 -14.30 -10.46 -14.65
C LEU A 225 -14.35 -9.73 -13.31
N PHE A 226 -13.54 -10.18 -12.36
CA PHE A 226 -13.27 -9.43 -11.14
C PHE A 226 -11.77 -9.37 -10.84
N VAL A 227 -11.39 -8.34 -10.08
CA VAL A 227 -10.05 -8.19 -9.51
C VAL A 227 -10.15 -7.75 -8.05
N THR A 228 -9.24 -8.22 -7.20
CA THR A 228 -9.02 -7.75 -5.83
C THR A 228 -7.60 -7.22 -5.69
N VAL A 229 -7.42 -6.22 -4.82
CA VAL A 229 -6.13 -5.58 -4.56
C VAL A 229 -6.00 -5.26 -3.08
N VAL A 230 -5.94 -6.31 -2.26
CA VAL A 230 -5.89 -6.14 -0.79
C VAL A 230 -4.54 -5.62 -0.32
N ALA A 231 -3.44 -5.93 -1.02
CA ALA A 231 -2.11 -5.40 -0.69
C ALA A 231 -1.24 -5.22 -1.94
N ASP A 232 -0.11 -4.55 -1.77
CA ASP A 232 0.84 -4.26 -2.84
C ASP A 232 1.54 -5.52 -3.38
N THR A 233 1.44 -6.65 -2.66
CA THR A 233 2.09 -7.93 -2.99
C THR A 233 1.12 -9.04 -3.34
N ILE A 234 -0.18 -8.73 -3.46
CA ILE A 234 -1.17 -9.72 -3.86
C ILE A 234 -2.29 -9.09 -4.69
N VAL A 235 -2.50 -9.66 -5.87
CA VAL A 235 -3.64 -9.33 -6.73
C VAL A 235 -4.29 -10.62 -7.17
N TYR A 236 -5.61 -10.71 -7.03
CA TYR A 236 -6.38 -11.86 -7.47
C TYR A 236 -7.32 -11.45 -8.58
N ALA A 237 -7.29 -12.17 -9.70
CA ALA A 237 -8.13 -11.92 -10.86
C ALA A 237 -8.86 -13.20 -11.28
N GLY A 238 -10.16 -13.12 -11.58
CA GLY A 238 -10.94 -14.29 -11.93
C GLY A 238 -12.23 -13.96 -12.67
N ILE A 239 -13.00 -15.00 -12.97
CA ILE A 239 -14.35 -14.88 -13.52
C ILE A 239 -15.29 -15.51 -12.49
N LEU A 240 -16.21 -14.71 -11.96
CA LEU A 240 -17.19 -15.15 -10.98
C LEU A 240 -18.47 -14.32 -11.17
N PRO A 241 -19.60 -14.92 -11.58
CA PRO A 241 -20.85 -14.19 -11.71
C PRO A 241 -21.39 -13.74 -10.35
N ASP A 242 -22.27 -12.75 -10.38
CA ASP A 242 -22.96 -12.27 -9.18
C ASP A 242 -23.80 -13.40 -8.54
N GLY A 243 -23.81 -13.46 -7.21
CA GLY A 243 -24.51 -14.47 -6.43
C GLY A 243 -23.84 -14.73 -5.08
N PRO A 244 -24.34 -15.72 -4.30
CA PRO A 244 -23.87 -15.95 -2.93
C PRO A 244 -22.36 -16.15 -2.81
N ALA A 245 -21.75 -16.91 -3.73
CA ALA A 245 -20.30 -17.14 -3.72
C ALA A 245 -19.49 -15.85 -3.97
N PHE A 246 -20.02 -14.91 -4.74
CA PHE A 246 -19.39 -13.62 -4.97
C PHE A 246 -19.57 -12.68 -3.78
N ASP A 247 -20.70 -12.75 -3.08
CA ASP A 247 -20.91 -12.04 -1.81
C ASP A 247 -20.00 -12.55 -0.69
N ASP A 248 -19.79 -13.87 -0.63
CA ASP A 248 -18.81 -14.49 0.28
C ASP A 248 -17.40 -14.01 -0.03
N LEU A 249 -17.03 -13.90 -1.31
CA LEU A 249 -15.74 -13.35 -1.73
C LEU A 249 -15.58 -11.88 -1.30
N LYS A 250 -16.60 -11.03 -1.50
CA LYS A 250 -16.55 -9.63 -1.04
C LYS A 250 -16.31 -9.52 0.46
N THR A 251 -16.95 -10.40 1.23
CA THR A 251 -16.79 -10.45 2.69
C THR A 251 -15.37 -10.87 3.06
N ALA A 252 -14.86 -11.95 2.46
CA ALA A 252 -13.50 -12.43 2.71
C ALA A 252 -12.43 -11.36 2.38
N VAL A 253 -12.57 -10.66 1.26
CA VAL A 253 -11.65 -9.58 0.84
C VAL A 253 -11.64 -8.43 1.86
N ALA A 254 -12.80 -8.04 2.38
CA ALA A 254 -12.89 -7.00 3.40
C ALA A 254 -12.26 -7.44 4.74
N GLU A 255 -12.47 -8.70 5.14
CA GLU A 255 -11.87 -9.29 6.34
C GLU A 255 -10.35 -9.40 6.21
N ASP A 256 -9.85 -9.88 5.08
CA ASP A 256 -8.41 -9.96 4.78
C ASP A 256 -7.77 -8.57 4.83
N CYS A 257 -8.38 -7.58 4.17
CA CYS A 257 -7.92 -6.19 4.23
C CYS A 257 -7.84 -5.67 5.67
N ALA A 258 -8.85 -5.91 6.51
CA ALA A 258 -8.87 -5.46 7.90
C ALA A 258 -7.78 -6.13 8.77
N ALA A 259 -7.33 -7.33 8.40
CA ALA A 259 -6.28 -8.06 9.11
C ALA A 259 -4.86 -7.59 8.73
N LEU A 260 -4.69 -6.93 7.59
CA LEU A 260 -3.38 -6.48 7.09
C LEU A 260 -2.94 -5.15 7.73
N GLN A 261 -1.62 -4.99 7.90
CA GLN A 261 -1.03 -3.70 8.34
C GLN A 261 -1.16 -2.62 7.25
N LYS A 262 -1.02 -3.02 5.98
CA LYS A 262 -1.02 -2.12 4.81
C LYS A 262 -2.00 -2.62 3.76
N CYS A 263 -3.29 -2.48 4.06
CA CYS A 263 -4.32 -2.73 3.06
C CYS A 263 -4.33 -1.61 2.00
N ILE A 264 -4.55 -1.99 0.73
CA ILE A 264 -4.79 -1.03 -0.36
C ILE A 264 -6.27 -0.79 -0.58
N SER A 265 -7.10 -1.83 -0.65
CA SER A 265 -8.55 -1.68 -0.77
C SER A 265 -9.31 -2.90 -0.23
N PRO A 266 -10.44 -2.69 0.49
CA PRO A 266 -11.31 -3.75 0.98
C PRO A 266 -12.32 -4.24 -0.08
N HIS A 267 -12.19 -3.82 -1.35
CA HIS A 267 -13.22 -4.04 -2.37
C HIS A 267 -12.84 -5.08 -3.43
N VAL A 268 -13.88 -5.70 -3.99
CA VAL A 268 -13.81 -6.47 -5.23
C VAL A 268 -14.24 -5.55 -6.38
N TYR A 269 -13.47 -5.55 -7.46
CA TYR A 269 -13.68 -4.66 -8.60
C TYR A 269 -14.17 -5.41 -9.83
N ARG A 270 -15.11 -4.82 -10.57
CA ARG A 270 -15.46 -5.19 -11.95
C ARG A 270 -14.79 -4.21 -12.91
N PHE A 271 -14.42 -4.66 -14.11
CA PHE A 271 -14.01 -3.73 -15.16
C PHE A 271 -15.25 -3.26 -15.94
N ARG A 272 -15.51 -1.95 -15.96
CA ARG A 272 -16.68 -1.31 -16.56
C ARG A 272 -16.32 0.04 -17.17
N ASP A 273 -16.79 0.30 -18.38
CA ASP A 273 -16.63 1.60 -19.05
C ASP A 273 -15.18 2.12 -19.06
N GLY A 274 -14.20 1.22 -19.23
CA GLY A 274 -12.78 1.55 -19.29
C GLY A 274 -12.11 1.79 -17.93
N ARG A 275 -12.76 1.49 -16.81
CA ARG A 275 -12.23 1.69 -15.45
C ARG A 275 -12.65 0.57 -14.49
N TRP A 276 -12.07 0.58 -13.30
CA TRP A 276 -12.46 -0.31 -12.20
C TRP A 276 -13.68 0.23 -11.47
N ALA A 277 -14.75 -0.54 -11.39
CA ALA A 277 -15.96 -0.19 -10.63
C ALA A 277 -16.09 -1.12 -9.41
N ILE A 278 -16.47 -0.59 -8.26
CA ILE A 278 -16.71 -1.42 -7.07
C ILE A 278 -17.89 -2.35 -7.36
N ALA A 279 -17.71 -3.64 -7.11
CA ALA A 279 -18.75 -4.63 -7.29
C ALA A 279 -19.77 -4.54 -6.13
N ARG A 280 -20.95 -3.97 -6.41
CA ARG A 280 -22.02 -3.75 -5.44
C ARG A 280 -22.85 -5.01 -5.23
#